data_AF-A0A444YDB6-F1
#
_entry.id   AF-A0A444YDB6-F1
#
_cell.length_a   1.000
_cell.length_b   1.000
_cell.length_c   1.000
_cell.angle_alpha   90.00
_cell.angle_beta   90.00
_cell.angle_gamma   90.00
#
_symmetry.space_group_name_H-M   'P 1'
#
loop_
_entity.id
_entity.type
_entity.pdbx_description
1 polymer ?
#
loop_
_entity_poly.entity_id
_entity_poly.type
_entity_poly.pdbx_seq_one_letter_code
_entity_poly.pdbx_strand_id
1 'polypeptide(L)'
;MEEDDVYTKDGTVDYLGNPANKKKTGTWRACPFILGNECCERLAYYGMSTNLVLYFKERLHQHSATASKNVSNWSGTCYITPLIGAFLADSYLGRYWTIACFSIIYVLARLGATVELSPCDFKVTGSIYQGMTLLTLSASVSGIKPTCHGHGDENCHATTLESAVCFIALYLIALGTGGIKPCVSSYGADQFDDADPVEKEHKSSFFNWFYFSINIGALIASSLLVWIQDNVGWGWGFGIPAVAMAIAVASFFSGTRLYRNQKPGGSALTRIIQVIVASMRKYNVKVPNDKSQLYEIADTESVIEGSRKLDHTDELR
;
A
#
# COMPACT_ATOMS: atom_id res chain seq x y z
N MET A 1 -19.49 -14.52 34.37
CA MET A 1 -20.39 -13.97 33.34
C MET A 1 -20.05 -12.51 32.97
N GLU A 2 -19.20 -11.79 33.72
CA GLU A 2 -18.72 -10.43 33.33
C GLU A 2 -17.38 -10.42 32.57
N GLU A 3 -16.59 -11.51 32.58
CA GLU A 3 -15.29 -11.56 31.88
C GLU A 3 -15.42 -11.75 30.35
N ASP A 4 -16.47 -12.40 29.87
CA ASP A 4 -16.70 -12.71 28.44
C ASP A 4 -17.11 -11.49 27.59
N ASP A 5 -17.32 -10.32 28.21
CA ASP A 5 -17.70 -9.08 27.51
C ASP A 5 -16.56 -8.04 27.44
N VAL A 6 -15.41 -8.35 28.06
CA VAL A 6 -14.24 -7.46 28.05
C VAL A 6 -13.39 -7.65 26.78
N TYR A 7 -13.41 -8.85 26.21
CA TYR A 7 -12.63 -9.22 25.04
C TYR A 7 -13.48 -9.29 23.77
N THR A 8 -12.83 -9.09 22.63
CA THR A 8 -13.46 -9.24 21.32
C THR A 8 -13.82 -10.70 21.05
N LYS A 9 -14.91 -10.92 20.31
CA LYS A 9 -15.41 -12.27 19.98
C LYS A 9 -15.06 -12.72 18.56
N ASP A 10 -14.35 -11.89 17.82
CA ASP A 10 -13.95 -12.08 16.42
C ASP A 10 -12.56 -12.73 16.26
N GLY A 11 -11.92 -13.14 17.36
CA GLY A 11 -10.58 -13.78 17.35
C GLY A 11 -9.41 -12.82 17.18
N THR A 12 -9.65 -11.50 17.20
CA THR A 12 -8.57 -10.49 17.13
C THR A 12 -7.67 -10.51 18.36
N VAL A 13 -6.39 -10.20 18.13
CA VAL A 13 -5.37 -10.10 19.17
C VAL A 13 -4.78 -8.70 19.25
N ASP A 14 -4.25 -8.34 20.41
CA ASP A 14 -3.45 -7.14 20.60
C ASP A 14 -2.04 -7.30 20.00
N TYR A 15 -1.18 -6.28 20.18
CA TYR A 15 0.19 -6.28 19.69
C TYR A 15 1.12 -7.28 20.43
N LEU A 16 0.68 -7.83 21.58
CA LEU A 16 1.39 -8.85 22.36
C LEU A 16 0.91 -10.27 22.04
N GLY A 17 -0.13 -10.41 21.22
CA GLY A 17 -0.75 -11.69 20.88
C GLY A 17 -1.81 -12.17 21.88
N ASN A 18 -2.19 -11.34 22.86
CA ASN A 18 -3.29 -11.65 23.78
C ASN A 18 -4.63 -11.30 23.12
N PRO A 19 -5.76 -11.90 23.55
CA PRO A 19 -7.09 -11.51 23.08
C PRO A 19 -7.32 -9.99 23.21
N ALA A 20 -7.84 -9.35 22.16
CA ALA A 20 -8.00 -7.91 22.13
C ALA A 20 -9.07 -7.44 23.12
N ASN A 21 -8.78 -6.38 23.89
CA ASN A 21 -9.69 -5.81 24.86
C ASN A 21 -10.55 -4.71 24.22
N LYS A 22 -11.88 -4.89 24.22
CA LYS A 22 -12.83 -3.98 23.56
C LYS A 22 -12.69 -2.52 23.99
N LYS A 23 -12.42 -2.27 25.28
CA LYS A 23 -12.34 -0.91 25.85
C LYS A 23 -10.99 -0.22 25.61
N LYS A 24 -9.92 -0.98 25.39
CA LYS A 24 -8.55 -0.46 25.29
C LYS A 24 -8.04 -0.37 23.86
N THR A 25 -8.47 -1.27 22.97
CA THR A 25 -7.98 -1.39 21.60
C THR A 25 -9.10 -1.22 20.57
N GLY A 26 -8.72 -0.87 19.34
CA GLY A 26 -9.59 -0.74 18.17
C GLY A 26 -10.45 0.51 18.19
N THR A 27 -11.56 0.44 17.46
CA THR A 27 -12.59 1.48 17.30
C THR A 27 -12.01 2.82 16.82
N TRP A 28 -12.75 3.90 17.05
CA TRP A 28 -12.39 5.27 16.67
C TRP A 28 -11.09 5.81 17.29
N ARG A 29 -10.48 5.11 18.25
CA ARG A 29 -9.16 5.50 18.79
C ARG A 29 -8.03 5.14 17.85
N ALA A 30 -8.16 4.02 17.14
CA ALA A 30 -7.20 3.54 16.16
C ALA A 30 -7.41 4.18 14.78
N CYS A 31 -8.65 4.49 14.41
CA CYS A 31 -9.00 4.97 13.07
C CYS A 31 -8.23 6.19 12.57
N PRO A 32 -7.96 7.26 13.37
CA PRO A 32 -7.26 8.44 12.87
C PRO A 32 -5.86 8.12 12.31
N PHE A 33 -5.14 7.18 12.91
CA PHE A 33 -3.82 6.76 12.45
C PHE A 33 -3.89 6.04 11.10
N ILE A 34 -4.89 5.18 10.92
CA ILE A 34 -5.12 4.41 9.69
C ILE A 34 -5.62 5.32 8.56
N LEU A 35 -6.61 6.18 8.85
CA LEU A 35 -7.19 7.13 7.90
C LEU A 35 -6.17 8.19 7.46
N GLY A 36 -5.34 8.69 8.39
CA GLY A 36 -4.26 9.61 8.06
C GLY A 36 -3.23 8.96 7.14
N ASN A 37 -2.87 7.70 7.41
CA ASN A 37 -1.96 6.95 6.54
C ASN A 37 -2.52 6.72 5.14
N GLU A 38 -3.80 6.35 5.02
CA GLU A 38 -4.45 6.21 3.71
C GLU A 38 -4.50 7.55 2.96
N CYS A 39 -4.88 8.64 3.63
CA CYS A 39 -4.92 9.97 3.01
C CYS A 39 -3.55 10.39 2.44
N CYS A 40 -2.48 10.22 3.22
CA CYS A 40 -1.13 10.53 2.79
C CYS A 40 -0.63 9.62 1.65
N GLU A 41 -0.97 8.32 1.68
CA GLU A 41 -0.65 7.40 0.59
C GLU A 41 -1.33 7.84 -0.71
N ARG A 42 -2.62 8.19 -0.65
CA ARG A 42 -3.38 8.66 -1.83
C ARG A 42 -2.86 9.98 -2.36
N LEU A 43 -2.55 10.92 -1.48
CA LEU A 43 -1.91 12.18 -1.84
C LEU A 43 -0.61 11.91 -2.62
N ALA A 44 0.24 11.02 -2.11
CA ALA A 44 1.51 10.69 -2.74
C ALA A 44 1.34 9.93 -4.07
N TYR A 45 0.42 8.97 -4.13
CA TYR A 45 0.15 8.19 -5.33
C TYR A 45 -0.41 9.06 -6.46
N TYR A 46 -1.50 9.79 -6.22
CA TYR A 46 -2.12 10.64 -7.23
C TYR A 46 -1.21 11.81 -7.61
N GLY A 47 -0.47 12.34 -6.64
CA GLY A 47 0.45 13.45 -6.87
C GLY A 47 1.60 13.09 -7.80
N MET A 48 2.06 11.85 -7.73
CA MET A 48 3.02 11.32 -8.70
C MET A 48 2.33 10.93 -10.02
N SER A 49 1.26 10.14 -9.94
CA SER A 49 0.61 9.55 -11.12
C SER A 49 0.07 10.58 -12.11
N THR A 50 -0.46 11.70 -11.63
CA THR A 50 -1.11 12.70 -12.49
C THR A 50 -0.13 13.44 -13.38
N ASN A 51 1.08 13.71 -12.87
CA ASN A 51 2.07 14.52 -13.57
C ASN A 51 3.28 13.73 -14.10
N LEU A 52 3.30 12.41 -13.92
CA LEU A 52 4.45 11.56 -14.29
C LEU A 52 4.75 11.58 -15.80
N VAL A 53 3.74 11.75 -16.65
CA VAL A 53 3.96 11.85 -18.12
C VAL A 53 4.73 13.11 -18.45
N LEU A 54 4.39 14.25 -17.83
CA LEU A 54 5.10 15.51 -18.02
C LEU A 54 6.52 15.40 -17.47
N TYR A 55 6.70 14.76 -16.31
CA TYR A 55 8.03 14.48 -15.77
C TYR A 55 8.94 13.75 -16.76
N PHE A 56 8.44 12.67 -17.39
CA PHE A 56 9.22 11.92 -18.38
C PHE A 56 9.51 12.71 -19.66
N LYS A 57 8.60 13.60 -20.08
CA LYS A 57 8.81 14.44 -21.26
C LYS A 57 9.82 15.56 -21.00
N GLU A 58 9.70 16.24 -19.86
CA GLU A 58 10.50 17.43 -19.54
C GLU A 58 11.88 17.08 -18.96
N ARG A 59 11.96 16.04 -18.12
CA ARG A 59 13.19 15.72 -17.37
C ARG A 59 13.95 14.51 -17.92
N LEU A 60 13.26 13.54 -18.53
CA LEU A 60 13.89 12.41 -19.21
C LEU A 60 13.93 12.56 -20.74
N HIS A 61 13.40 13.67 -21.27
CA HIS A 61 13.33 13.97 -22.70
C HIS A 61 12.74 12.81 -23.53
N GLN A 62 11.74 12.11 -22.98
CA GLN A 62 11.05 11.04 -23.68
C GLN A 62 9.99 11.59 -24.64
N HIS A 63 9.83 10.93 -25.79
CA HIS A 63 8.71 11.21 -26.67
C HIS A 63 7.38 10.85 -26.01
N SER A 64 6.29 11.58 -26.34
CA SER A 64 4.98 11.44 -25.71
C SER A 64 4.46 9.99 -25.70
N ALA A 65 4.66 9.23 -26.78
CA ALA A 65 4.23 7.83 -26.86
C ALA A 65 4.99 6.92 -25.87
N THR A 66 6.31 7.11 -25.73
CA THR A 66 7.15 6.33 -24.80
C THR A 66 6.82 6.68 -23.35
N ALA A 67 6.68 7.98 -23.05
CA ALA A 67 6.31 8.44 -21.71
C ALA A 67 4.97 7.84 -21.26
N SER A 68 3.92 7.93 -22.10
CA SER A 68 2.60 7.37 -21.81
C SER A 68 2.61 5.85 -21.64
N LYS A 69 3.43 5.14 -22.43
CA LYS A 69 3.63 3.68 -22.28
C LYS A 69 4.26 3.35 -20.92
N ASN A 70 5.32 4.05 -20.54
CA ASN A 70 6.01 3.84 -19.28
C ASN A 70 5.11 4.12 -18.07
N VAL A 71 4.32 5.20 -18.11
CA VAL A 71 3.35 5.52 -17.06
C VAL A 71 2.25 4.46 -16.98
N SER A 72 1.72 4.00 -18.12
CA SER A 72 0.74 2.91 -18.16
C SER A 72 1.29 1.60 -17.56
N ASN A 73 2.54 1.25 -17.89
CA ASN A 73 3.22 0.07 -17.33
C ASN A 73 3.41 0.19 -15.81
N TRP A 74 3.82 1.37 -15.33
CA TRP A 74 3.98 1.64 -13.90
C TRP A 74 2.64 1.57 -13.16
N SER A 75 1.59 2.19 -13.70
CA SER A 75 0.23 2.15 -13.16
C SER A 75 -0.31 0.72 -13.12
N GLY A 76 -0.18 -0.03 -14.22
CA GLY A 76 -0.55 -1.45 -14.27
C GLY A 76 0.19 -2.29 -13.23
N THR A 77 1.48 -2.00 -13.02
CA THR A 77 2.27 -2.65 -11.96
C THR A 77 1.69 -2.37 -10.57
N CYS A 78 1.29 -1.12 -10.29
CA CYS A 78 0.65 -0.74 -9.02
C CYS A 78 -0.68 -1.46 -8.74
N TYR A 79 -1.33 -2.01 -9.77
CA TYR A 79 -2.55 -2.81 -9.64
C TYR A 79 -2.30 -4.33 -9.62
N ILE A 80 -1.12 -4.79 -10.04
CA ILE A 80 -0.71 -6.20 -9.95
C ILE A 80 -0.03 -6.50 -8.61
N THR A 81 0.84 -5.60 -8.13
CA THR A 81 1.56 -5.76 -6.86
C THR A 81 0.67 -5.95 -5.62
N PRO A 82 -0.59 -5.44 -5.55
CA PRO A 82 -1.55 -5.81 -4.50
C PRO A 82 -1.81 -7.29 -4.34
N LEU A 83 -1.74 -8.09 -5.41
CA LEU A 83 -1.92 -9.54 -5.31
C LEU A 83 -0.81 -10.16 -4.45
N ILE A 84 0.42 -9.66 -4.58
CA ILE A 84 1.57 -10.11 -3.79
C ILE A 84 1.41 -9.65 -2.34
N GLY A 85 1.02 -8.39 -2.13
CA GLY A 85 0.77 -7.82 -0.80
C GLY A 85 -0.29 -8.58 -0.01
N ALA A 86 -1.45 -8.81 -0.63
CA ALA A 86 -2.55 -9.57 -0.04
C ALA A 86 -2.13 -11.01 0.28
N PHE A 87 -1.44 -11.69 -0.65
CA PHE A 87 -0.96 -13.05 -0.42
C PHE A 87 -0.01 -13.14 0.78
N LEU A 88 0.93 -12.20 0.92
CA LEU A 88 1.87 -12.15 2.04
C LEU A 88 1.18 -11.85 3.37
N ALA A 89 0.22 -10.92 3.37
CA ALA A 89 -0.56 -10.57 4.54
C ALA A 89 -1.41 -11.74 5.06
N ASP A 90 -2.12 -12.42 4.15
CA ASP A 90 -3.05 -13.47 4.54
C ASP A 90 -2.36 -14.79 4.87
N SER A 91 -1.19 -15.07 4.28
CA SER A 91 -0.51 -16.37 4.43
C SER A 91 0.60 -16.39 5.47
N TYR A 92 1.31 -15.28 5.71
CA TYR A 92 2.55 -15.30 6.50
C TYR A 92 2.65 -14.18 7.54
N LEU A 93 2.62 -12.92 7.09
CA LEU A 93 3.04 -11.78 7.93
C LEU A 93 1.91 -11.22 8.80
N GLY A 94 0.66 -11.38 8.37
CA GLY A 94 -0.46 -10.62 8.90
C GLY A 94 -0.54 -9.21 8.33
N ARG A 95 -1.73 -8.61 8.40
CA ARG A 95 -2.03 -7.32 7.75
C ARG A 95 -1.16 -6.18 8.28
N TYR A 96 -0.97 -6.10 9.61
CA TYR A 96 -0.15 -5.06 10.25
C TYR A 96 1.29 -5.08 9.74
N TRP A 97 1.97 -6.24 9.80
CA TRP A 97 3.37 -6.33 9.39
C TRP A 97 3.56 -6.14 7.89
N THR A 98 2.62 -6.58 7.05
CA THR A 98 2.64 -6.26 5.62
C THR A 98 2.56 -4.75 5.41
N ILE A 99 1.60 -4.05 6.03
CA ILE A 99 1.49 -2.59 5.91
C ILE A 99 2.79 -1.93 6.40
N ALA A 100 3.31 -2.32 7.57
CA ALA A 100 4.52 -1.77 8.16
C ALA A 100 5.76 -1.93 7.25
N CYS A 101 6.04 -3.15 6.79
CA CYS A 101 7.20 -3.44 5.95
C CYS A 101 7.12 -2.71 4.60
N PHE A 102 5.97 -2.78 3.92
CA PHE A 102 5.80 -2.14 2.62
C PHE A 102 5.74 -0.61 2.73
N SER A 103 5.26 -0.06 3.85
CA SER A 103 5.32 1.38 4.12
C SER A 103 6.75 1.88 4.31
N ILE A 104 7.61 1.11 4.98
CA ILE A 104 9.04 1.43 5.09
C ILE A 104 9.70 1.39 3.70
N ILE A 105 9.45 0.35 2.90
CA ILE A 105 9.95 0.26 1.52
C ILE A 105 9.47 1.46 0.71
N TYR A 106 8.20 1.84 0.83
CA TYR A 106 7.61 2.97 0.12
C TYR A 106 8.26 4.30 0.50
N VAL A 107 8.46 4.57 1.80
CA VAL A 107 9.12 5.78 2.29
C VAL A 107 10.59 5.82 1.85
N LEU A 108 11.32 4.71 1.96
CA LEU A 108 12.72 4.64 1.50
C LEU A 108 12.83 4.86 0.00
N ALA A 109 11.94 4.26 -0.80
CA ALA A 109 11.90 4.46 -2.24
C ALA A 109 11.58 5.91 -2.61
N ARG A 110 10.68 6.56 -1.87
CA ARG A 110 10.34 7.98 -2.05
C ARG A 110 11.49 8.90 -1.65
N LEU A 111 12.12 8.67 -0.49
CA LEU A 111 13.25 9.47 -0.04
C LEU A 111 14.45 9.30 -0.96
N GLY A 112 14.76 8.07 -1.38
CA GLY A 112 15.77 7.78 -2.40
C GLY A 112 15.49 8.52 -3.71
N ALA A 113 14.26 8.42 -4.21
CA ALA A 113 13.83 9.17 -5.39
C ALA A 113 14.00 10.68 -5.19
N THR A 114 13.64 11.26 -4.04
CA THR A 114 13.80 12.70 -3.82
C THR A 114 15.26 13.14 -3.79
N VAL A 115 16.17 12.32 -3.25
CA VAL A 115 17.60 12.63 -3.19
C VAL A 115 18.23 12.57 -4.60
N GLU A 116 17.78 11.66 -5.45
CA GLU A 116 18.31 11.45 -6.81
C GLU A 116 17.65 12.30 -7.88
N LEU A 117 16.40 12.75 -7.68
CA LEU A 117 15.68 13.63 -8.61
C LEU A 117 15.91 15.13 -8.29
N SER A 118 16.49 15.45 -7.12
CA SER A 118 16.88 16.81 -6.71
C SER A 118 18.27 17.33 -7.11
N PRO A 119 19.23 16.59 -7.72
CA PRO A 119 20.52 17.17 -8.10
C PRO A 119 20.42 18.24 -9.20
N CYS A 120 19.25 18.40 -9.86
CA CYS A 120 19.06 19.35 -10.95
C CYS A 120 18.35 20.66 -10.59
N ASP A 121 17.62 20.77 -9.47
CA ASP A 121 16.87 22.00 -9.12
C ASP A 121 17.40 22.75 -7.89
N PHE A 122 18.53 22.34 -7.29
CA PHE A 122 19.15 23.11 -6.19
C PHE A 122 20.00 24.30 -6.71
N LYS A 123 19.35 25.19 -7.48
CA LYS A 123 19.75 26.60 -7.59
C LYS A 123 18.49 27.40 -7.24
N VAL A 124 18.64 28.34 -6.30
CA VAL A 124 17.60 29.23 -5.74
C VAL A 124 16.85 28.66 -4.53
N THR A 125 17.54 28.44 -3.41
CA THR A 125 17.20 29.14 -2.15
C THR A 125 18.46 29.12 -1.28
N GLY A 126 19.10 30.29 -1.12
CA GLY A 126 20.25 30.43 -0.26
C GLY A 126 19.84 30.27 1.20
N SER A 127 20.67 29.52 1.94
CA SER A 127 20.81 29.49 3.41
C SER A 127 19.56 29.14 4.22
N ILE A 128 19.77 28.29 5.23
CA ILE A 128 18.79 27.81 6.23
C ILE A 128 18.07 26.52 5.80
N TYR A 129 18.79 25.39 5.73
CA TYR A 129 18.47 24.14 6.42
C TYR A 129 19.71 23.22 6.36
N GLN A 130 20.27 22.94 7.53
CA GLN A 130 21.40 22.04 7.81
C GLN A 130 21.01 20.59 7.45
N GLY A 131 21.94 19.69 7.12
CA GLY A 131 22.67 18.92 8.13
C GLY A 131 21.78 17.82 8.76
N MET A 132 22.29 16.57 8.73
CA MET A 132 21.64 15.34 9.22
C MET A 132 20.59 14.82 8.23
N THR A 133 20.95 14.04 7.21
CA THR A 133 21.39 12.64 7.32
C THR A 133 21.97 12.19 5.97
N LEU A 134 23.11 11.47 5.99
CA LEU A 134 23.83 10.84 4.85
C LEU A 134 24.81 11.70 4.03
N LEU A 135 25.67 12.43 4.74
CA LEU A 135 26.89 13.03 4.19
C LEU A 135 28.10 12.08 4.36
N THR A 136 28.09 10.90 3.72
CA THR A 136 29.33 10.08 3.59
C THR A 136 29.39 9.11 2.40
N LEU A 137 28.52 9.18 1.38
CA LEU A 137 28.75 8.36 0.16
C LEU A 137 28.29 8.97 -1.18
N SER A 138 27.87 10.24 -1.21
CA SER A 138 27.46 10.93 -2.44
C SER A 138 28.56 11.88 -2.99
N ALA A 139 29.61 12.14 -2.22
CA ALA A 139 30.71 13.03 -2.62
C ALA A 139 31.73 12.40 -3.61
N SER A 140 31.51 11.15 -4.04
CA SER A 140 32.49 10.39 -4.85
C SER A 140 32.12 10.22 -6.32
N VAL A 141 30.96 10.69 -6.78
CA VAL A 141 30.54 10.55 -8.18
C VAL A 141 30.03 11.88 -8.73
N SER A 142 30.97 12.76 -9.06
CA SER A 142 30.73 13.89 -9.96
C SER A 142 30.59 13.38 -11.40
N GLY A 143 29.45 12.74 -11.68
CA GLY A 143 29.11 12.18 -13.00
C GLY A 143 27.62 11.98 -13.26
N ILE A 144 26.74 12.43 -12.35
CA ILE A 144 25.28 12.33 -12.45
C ILE A 144 24.72 13.69 -12.86
N LYS A 145 25.01 14.07 -14.10
CA LYS A 145 24.45 15.25 -14.76
C LYS A 145 24.35 14.95 -16.25
N PRO A 146 23.20 15.14 -16.90
CA PRO A 146 23.20 15.41 -18.33
C PRO A 146 23.73 16.83 -18.51
N THR A 147 25.02 16.97 -18.80
CA THR A 147 25.57 18.22 -19.32
C THR A 147 25.10 18.39 -20.75
N CYS A 148 23.91 18.97 -20.97
CA CYS A 148 23.55 19.48 -22.28
C CYS A 148 24.45 20.71 -22.55
N HIS A 149 25.50 20.54 -23.34
CA HIS A 149 26.31 21.65 -23.83
C HIS A 149 25.68 22.20 -25.11
N GLY A 150 25.12 23.41 -25.02
CA GLY A 150 24.85 24.25 -26.19
C GLY A 150 23.38 24.33 -26.64
N HIS A 151 22.99 25.55 -27.03
CA HIS A 151 21.73 25.87 -27.69
C HIS A 151 21.68 25.13 -29.05
N GLY A 152 20.77 24.15 -29.19
CA GLY A 152 20.41 23.59 -30.50
C GLY A 152 20.64 22.10 -30.73
N ASP A 153 20.92 21.29 -29.71
CA ASP A 153 21.06 19.83 -29.89
C ASP A 153 19.73 19.11 -29.62
N GLU A 154 19.13 18.49 -30.65
CA GLU A 154 17.82 17.83 -30.59
C GLU A 154 17.82 16.51 -29.82
N ASN A 155 18.98 16.04 -29.33
CA ASN A 155 19.17 14.72 -28.69
C ASN A 155 19.83 14.79 -27.30
N CYS A 156 19.38 15.67 -26.40
CA CYS A 156 19.77 15.54 -24.98
C CYS A 156 18.94 14.43 -24.32
N HIS A 157 19.43 13.18 -24.32
CA HIS A 157 18.81 12.07 -23.60
C HIS A 157 19.44 11.90 -22.21
N ALA A 158 18.61 11.58 -21.21
CA ALA A 158 19.11 11.20 -19.88
C ALA A 158 20.07 10.01 -19.98
N THR A 159 21.11 9.98 -19.15
CA THR A 159 22.07 8.87 -19.18
C THR A 159 21.37 7.56 -18.80
N THR A 160 21.84 6.43 -19.34
CA THR A 160 21.25 5.10 -19.08
C THR A 160 21.16 4.78 -17.58
N LEU A 161 22.14 5.26 -16.80
CA LEU A 161 22.18 5.08 -15.35
C LEU A 161 21.08 5.90 -14.64
N GLU A 162 20.90 7.18 -14.99
CA GLU A 162 19.86 8.04 -14.41
C GLU A 162 18.46 7.50 -14.69
N SER A 163 18.23 7.03 -15.93
CA SER A 163 16.95 6.40 -16.30
C SER A 163 16.72 5.10 -15.52
N ALA A 164 17.74 4.23 -15.41
CA ALA A 164 17.63 2.97 -14.67
C ALA A 164 17.29 3.20 -13.19
N VAL A 165 17.98 4.14 -12.56
CA VAL A 165 17.75 4.53 -11.16
C VAL A 165 16.33 5.06 -10.95
N CYS A 166 15.86 5.94 -11.85
CA CYS A 166 14.48 6.46 -11.83
C CYS A 166 13.44 5.33 -11.93
N PHE A 167 13.62 4.38 -12.85
CA PHE A 167 12.69 3.24 -12.97
C PHE A 167 12.73 2.31 -11.77
N ILE A 168 13.92 2.03 -11.21
CA ILE A 168 14.04 1.23 -9.97
C ILE A 168 13.24 1.90 -8.85
N ALA A 169 13.40 3.21 -8.65
CA ALA A 169 12.66 3.94 -7.63
C ALA A 169 11.14 3.89 -7.88
N LEU A 170 10.69 4.11 -9.13
CA LEU A 170 9.27 4.03 -9.50
C LEU A 170 8.66 2.65 -9.26
N TYR A 171 9.38 1.58 -9.59
CA TYR A 171 8.90 0.22 -9.36
C TYR A 171 8.96 -0.20 -7.88
N LEU A 172 9.89 0.32 -7.08
CA LEU A 172 9.87 0.16 -5.63
C LEU A 172 8.69 0.91 -4.99
N ILE A 173 8.35 2.09 -5.49
CA ILE A 173 7.13 2.82 -5.10
C ILE A 173 5.88 2.00 -5.47
N ALA A 174 5.85 1.41 -6.68
CA ALA A 174 4.76 0.54 -7.14
C ALA A 174 4.61 -0.73 -6.27
N LEU A 175 5.72 -1.29 -5.81
CA LEU A 175 5.74 -2.42 -4.89
C LEU A 175 5.19 -2.00 -3.51
N GLY A 176 5.67 -0.87 -2.97
CA GLY A 176 5.23 -0.33 -1.68
C GLY A 176 3.73 -0.02 -1.64
N THR A 177 3.20 0.72 -2.61
CA THR A 177 1.75 1.00 -2.72
C THR A 177 0.94 -0.30 -2.88
N GLY A 178 1.49 -1.27 -3.62
CA GLY A 178 0.90 -2.58 -3.80
C GLY A 178 0.73 -3.33 -2.49
N GLY A 179 1.73 -3.34 -1.62
CA GLY A 179 1.61 -4.01 -0.31
C GLY A 179 0.65 -3.33 0.67
N ILE A 180 0.54 -2.01 0.60
CA ILE A 180 -0.27 -1.22 1.53
C ILE A 180 -1.76 -1.28 1.17
N LYS A 181 -2.11 -1.00 -0.08
CA LYS A 181 -3.50 -0.83 -0.56
C LYS A 181 -4.49 -1.95 -0.21
N PRO A 182 -4.19 -3.25 -0.44
CA PRO A 182 -5.15 -4.32 -0.17
C PRO A 182 -5.33 -4.56 1.33
N CYS A 183 -4.34 -4.17 2.13
CA CYS A 183 -4.31 -4.46 3.56
C CYS A 183 -4.91 -3.34 4.40
N VAL A 184 -4.72 -2.06 4.06
CA VAL A 184 -5.12 -0.93 4.93
C VAL A 184 -6.63 -0.86 5.15
N SER A 185 -7.44 -1.04 4.11
CA SER A 185 -8.92 -1.00 4.25
C SER A 185 -9.43 -2.14 5.12
N SER A 186 -8.93 -3.35 4.87
CA SER A 186 -9.24 -4.55 5.65
C SER A 186 -8.75 -4.42 7.10
N TYR A 187 -7.56 -3.84 7.30
CA TYR A 187 -7.00 -3.60 8.63
C TYR A 187 -7.77 -2.55 9.42
N GLY A 188 -8.26 -1.50 8.76
CA GLY A 188 -9.17 -0.54 9.36
C GLY A 188 -10.51 -1.15 9.78
N ALA A 189 -11.04 -2.05 8.95
CA ALA A 189 -12.23 -2.83 9.27
C ALA A 189 -12.03 -3.78 10.46
N ASP A 190 -10.83 -4.35 10.62
CA ASP A 190 -10.48 -5.23 11.77
C ASP A 190 -10.47 -4.49 13.11
N GLN A 191 -10.55 -3.16 13.11
CA GLN A 191 -10.60 -2.40 14.36
C GLN A 191 -11.98 -2.46 15.04
N PHE A 192 -12.99 -3.05 14.38
CA PHE A 192 -14.35 -3.17 14.87
C PHE A 192 -14.76 -4.65 14.94
N ASP A 193 -15.32 -5.05 16.09
CA ASP A 193 -15.80 -6.41 16.36
C ASP A 193 -17.14 -6.65 15.64
N ASP A 194 -17.16 -7.58 14.69
CA ASP A 194 -18.37 -7.92 13.92
C ASP A 194 -19.44 -8.64 14.75
N ALA A 195 -19.08 -9.20 15.91
CA ALA A 195 -20.02 -9.83 16.83
C ALA A 195 -20.77 -8.80 17.70
N ASP A 196 -20.29 -7.55 17.74
CA ASP A 196 -20.90 -6.47 18.49
C ASP A 196 -21.77 -5.59 17.56
N PRO A 197 -23.09 -5.49 17.77
CA PRO A 197 -23.97 -4.74 16.88
C PRO A 197 -23.61 -3.25 16.82
N VAL A 198 -23.09 -2.67 17.90
CA VAL A 198 -22.72 -1.25 17.96
C VAL A 198 -21.43 -0.99 17.18
N GLU A 199 -20.40 -1.82 17.40
CA GLU A 199 -19.15 -1.68 16.64
C GLU A 199 -19.34 -1.97 15.15
N LYS A 200 -20.26 -2.88 14.79
CA LYS A 200 -20.63 -3.17 13.40
C LYS A 200 -21.23 -1.97 12.67
N GLU A 201 -22.08 -1.17 13.32
CA GLU A 201 -22.57 0.09 12.73
C GLU A 201 -21.44 1.11 12.57
N HIS A 202 -20.56 1.23 13.57
CA HIS A 202 -19.39 2.11 13.49
C HIS A 202 -18.42 1.71 12.37
N LYS A 203 -18.27 0.42 12.08
CA LYS A 203 -17.49 -0.09 10.94
C LYS A 203 -18.00 0.46 9.61
N SER A 204 -19.32 0.54 9.42
CA SER A 204 -19.91 1.15 8.22
C SER A 204 -19.56 2.64 8.12
N SER A 205 -19.67 3.38 9.23
CA SER A 205 -19.27 4.78 9.30
C SER A 205 -17.77 4.98 9.04
N PHE A 206 -16.91 4.07 9.51
CA PHE A 206 -15.48 4.07 9.20
C PHE A 206 -15.23 4.03 7.68
N PHE A 207 -15.92 3.18 6.94
CA PHE A 207 -15.76 3.13 5.48
C PHE A 207 -16.17 4.44 4.81
N ASN A 208 -17.22 5.12 5.29
CA ASN A 208 -17.57 6.44 4.77
C ASN A 208 -16.42 7.45 4.96
N TRP A 209 -15.82 7.49 6.15
CA TRP A 209 -14.65 8.33 6.43
C TRP A 209 -13.41 7.90 5.64
N PHE A 210 -13.22 6.60 5.43
CA PHE A 210 -12.15 6.04 4.62
C PHE A 210 -12.24 6.55 3.17
N TYR A 211 -13.39 6.40 2.52
CA TYR A 211 -13.59 6.92 1.16
C TYR A 211 -13.51 8.45 1.10
N PHE A 212 -14.02 9.15 2.10
CA PHE A 212 -13.88 10.60 2.18
C PHE A 212 -12.40 11.03 2.22
N SER A 213 -11.57 10.36 3.04
CA SER A 213 -10.13 10.62 3.14
C SER A 213 -9.39 10.37 1.83
N ILE A 214 -9.74 9.31 1.09
CA ILE A 214 -9.17 9.01 -0.23
C ILE A 214 -9.46 10.16 -1.20
N ASN A 215 -10.71 10.63 -1.24
CA ASN A 215 -11.11 11.70 -2.16
C ASN A 215 -10.44 13.04 -1.82
N ILE A 216 -10.30 13.37 -0.52
CA ILE A 216 -9.53 14.56 -0.11
C ILE A 216 -8.07 14.45 -0.55
N GLY A 217 -7.42 13.32 -0.27
CA GLY A 217 -6.03 13.09 -0.67
C GLY A 217 -5.84 13.24 -2.18
N ALA A 218 -6.74 12.66 -2.97
CA ALA A 218 -6.75 12.78 -4.42
C ALA A 218 -6.98 14.22 -4.91
N LEU A 219 -7.90 14.96 -4.29
CA LEU A 219 -8.20 16.35 -4.63
C LEU A 219 -7.01 17.27 -4.37
N ILE A 220 -6.36 17.15 -3.21
CA ILE A 220 -5.17 17.94 -2.87
C ILE A 220 -4.02 17.58 -3.83
N ALA A 221 -3.88 16.30 -4.16
CA ALA A 221 -2.85 15.84 -5.09
C ALA A 221 -3.01 16.43 -6.49
N SER A 222 -4.21 16.35 -7.06
CA SER A 222 -4.49 16.79 -8.44
C SER A 222 -4.58 18.30 -8.60
N SER A 223 -4.69 19.06 -7.50
CA SER A 223 -4.76 20.53 -7.52
C SER A 223 -3.47 21.16 -6.98
N LEU A 224 -3.32 21.21 -5.65
CA LEU A 224 -2.21 21.88 -4.98
C LEU A 224 -0.87 21.27 -5.36
N LEU A 225 -0.75 19.94 -5.34
CA LEU A 225 0.55 19.30 -5.57
C LEU A 225 1.00 19.41 -7.03
N VAL A 226 0.08 19.23 -7.99
CA VAL A 226 0.38 19.49 -9.41
C VAL A 226 0.80 20.94 -9.62
N TRP A 227 0.11 21.89 -9.00
CA TRP A 227 0.51 23.30 -9.07
C TRP A 227 1.94 23.54 -8.55
N ILE A 228 2.32 22.91 -7.44
CA ILE A 228 3.68 22.98 -6.89
C ILE A 228 4.70 22.38 -7.85
N GLN A 229 4.39 21.22 -8.46
CA GLN A 229 5.27 20.56 -9.43
C GLN A 229 5.56 21.44 -10.64
N ASP A 230 4.52 22.07 -11.18
CA ASP A 230 4.61 22.86 -12.42
C ASP A 230 5.19 24.28 -12.19
N ASN A 231 4.91 24.91 -11.04
CA ASN A 231 5.27 26.31 -10.79
C ASN A 231 6.44 26.53 -9.84
N VAL A 232 6.66 25.62 -8.87
CA VAL A 232 7.74 25.74 -7.87
C VAL A 232 8.89 24.82 -8.22
N GLY A 233 8.58 23.59 -8.65
CA GLY A 233 9.55 22.63 -9.15
C GLY A 233 9.31 21.20 -8.67
N TRP A 234 9.92 20.27 -9.39
CA TRP A 234 9.74 18.83 -9.18
C TRP A 234 10.30 18.33 -7.85
N GLY A 235 11.37 18.95 -7.34
CA GLY A 235 11.95 18.62 -6.03
C GLY A 235 10.96 18.79 -4.88
N TRP A 236 10.26 19.92 -4.82
CA TRP A 236 9.19 20.15 -3.83
C TRP A 236 7.97 19.28 -4.09
N GLY A 237 7.62 19.09 -5.36
CA GLY A 237 6.50 18.26 -5.79
C GLY A 237 6.61 16.78 -5.40
N PHE A 238 7.83 16.22 -5.34
CA PHE A 238 8.06 14.86 -4.85
C PHE A 238 8.47 14.82 -3.37
N GLY A 239 9.10 15.88 -2.85
CA GLY A 239 9.54 15.99 -1.46
C GLY A 239 8.38 16.10 -0.46
N ILE A 240 7.38 16.94 -0.73
CA ILE A 240 6.24 17.14 0.19
C ILE A 240 5.50 15.83 0.47
N PRO A 241 5.11 15.02 -0.55
CA PRO A 241 4.46 13.74 -0.29
C PRO A 241 5.38 12.71 0.37
N ALA A 242 6.69 12.75 0.12
CA ALA A 242 7.65 11.86 0.77
C ALA A 242 7.72 12.12 2.29
N VAL A 243 7.78 13.40 2.69
CA VAL A 243 7.76 13.80 4.11
C VAL A 243 6.40 13.51 4.74
N ALA A 244 5.30 13.85 4.06
CA ALA A 244 3.95 13.55 4.54
C ALA A 244 3.76 12.06 4.79
N MET A 245 4.25 11.21 3.88
CA MET A 245 4.21 9.76 4.06
C MET A 245 5.12 9.30 5.20
N ALA A 246 6.32 9.86 5.37
CA ALA A 246 7.18 9.52 6.51
C ALA A 246 6.50 9.83 7.86
N ILE A 247 5.83 10.97 7.97
CA ILE A 247 5.03 11.35 9.15
C ILE A 247 3.86 10.39 9.34
N ALA A 248 3.15 10.05 8.27
CA ALA A 248 2.05 9.09 8.31
C ALA A 248 2.48 7.69 8.79
N VAL A 249 3.63 7.21 8.33
CA VAL A 249 4.20 5.93 8.78
C VAL A 249 4.61 5.98 10.24
N ALA A 250 5.26 7.06 10.68
CA ALA A 250 5.59 7.25 12.10
C ALA A 250 4.32 7.29 12.97
N SER A 251 3.28 7.98 12.49
CA SER A 251 1.96 8.02 13.12
C SER A 251 1.34 6.62 13.20
N PHE A 252 1.38 5.85 12.11
CA PHE A 252 0.89 4.47 12.06
C PHE A 252 1.59 3.59 13.12
N PHE A 253 2.91 3.65 13.25
CA PHE A 253 3.67 2.92 14.29
C PHE A 253 3.40 3.43 15.71
N SER A 254 3.08 4.72 15.89
CA SER A 254 2.71 5.23 17.22
C SER A 254 1.38 4.63 17.72
N GLY A 255 0.49 4.28 16.80
CA GLY A 255 -0.81 3.66 17.07
C GLY A 255 -0.75 2.16 17.37
N THR A 256 0.41 1.48 17.26
CA THR A 256 0.53 0.01 17.37
C THR A 256 -0.12 -0.60 18.61
N ARG A 257 -0.04 0.09 19.76
CA ARG A 257 -0.64 -0.39 21.02
C ARG A 257 -2.17 -0.34 21.04
N LEU A 258 -2.75 0.45 20.15
CA LEU A 258 -4.20 0.65 20.04
C LEU A 258 -4.83 -0.31 19.03
N TYR A 259 -4.06 -0.94 18.14
CA TYR A 259 -4.65 -1.75 17.08
C TYR A 259 -5.08 -3.14 17.53
N ARG A 260 -6.13 -3.63 16.85
CA ARG A 260 -6.56 -5.04 16.85
C ARG A 260 -6.01 -5.71 15.60
N ASN A 261 -5.48 -6.91 15.74
CA ASN A 261 -4.85 -7.67 14.66
C ASN A 261 -5.61 -8.98 14.44
N GLN A 262 -6.05 -9.22 13.21
CA GLN A 262 -6.54 -10.52 12.79
C GLN A 262 -5.37 -11.49 12.57
N LYS A 263 -5.53 -12.75 12.98
CA LYS A 263 -4.54 -13.79 12.73
C LYS A 263 -4.57 -14.20 11.25
N PRO A 264 -3.42 -14.52 10.62
CA PRO A 264 -3.39 -15.00 9.24
C PRO A 264 -4.20 -16.30 9.09
N GLY A 265 -5.24 -16.29 8.25
CA GLY A 265 -6.11 -17.45 7.98
C GLY A 265 -5.79 -18.18 6.66
N GLY A 266 -4.68 -17.83 6.00
CA GLY A 266 -4.28 -18.33 4.70
C GLY A 266 -4.94 -17.61 3.53
N SER A 267 -4.25 -17.56 2.38
CA SER A 267 -4.74 -16.86 1.19
C SER A 267 -5.81 -17.64 0.43
N ALA A 268 -6.88 -16.94 0.04
CA ALA A 268 -7.90 -17.45 -0.87
C ALA A 268 -7.32 -17.86 -2.24
N LEU A 269 -6.26 -17.19 -2.70
CA LEU A 269 -5.60 -17.50 -3.97
C LEU A 269 -5.00 -18.92 -3.94
N THR A 270 -4.36 -19.29 -2.83
CA THR A 270 -3.82 -20.65 -2.63
C THR A 270 -4.93 -21.68 -2.76
N ARG A 271 -6.11 -21.41 -2.18
CA ARG A 271 -7.26 -22.32 -2.22
C ARG A 271 -7.81 -22.46 -3.63
N ILE A 272 -7.95 -21.35 -4.38
CA ILE A 272 -8.37 -21.38 -5.79
C ILE A 272 -7.40 -22.23 -6.62
N ILE A 273 -6.09 -22.03 -6.45
CA ILE A 273 -5.07 -22.81 -7.16
C ILE A 273 -5.13 -24.29 -6.76
N GLN A 274 -5.31 -24.60 -5.48
CA GLN A 274 -5.46 -25.97 -4.99
C GLN A 274 -6.66 -26.67 -5.65
N VAL A 275 -7.81 -25.99 -5.77
CA VAL A 275 -8.99 -26.53 -6.45
C VAL A 275 -8.72 -26.77 -7.92
N ILE A 276 -8.09 -25.82 -8.62
CA ILE A 276 -7.73 -25.98 -10.05
C ILE A 276 -6.75 -27.15 -10.24
N VAL A 277 -5.72 -27.24 -9.41
CA VAL A 277 -4.74 -28.33 -9.48
C VAL A 277 -5.38 -29.68 -9.13
N ALA A 278 -6.23 -29.73 -8.11
CA ALA A 278 -6.95 -30.93 -7.71
C ALA A 278 -7.93 -31.39 -8.79
N SER A 279 -8.65 -30.47 -9.44
CA SER A 279 -9.59 -30.79 -10.51
C SER A 279 -8.88 -31.33 -11.75
N MET A 280 -7.77 -30.73 -12.16
CA MET A 280 -6.95 -31.24 -13.27
C MET A 280 -6.34 -32.62 -12.96
N ARG A 281 -5.83 -32.82 -11.73
CA ARG A 281 -5.24 -34.10 -11.33
C ARG A 281 -6.27 -35.22 -11.18
N LYS A 282 -7.49 -34.88 -10.75
CA LYS A 282 -8.58 -35.85 -10.52
C LYS A 282 -9.58 -35.92 -11.67
N TYR A 283 -9.26 -35.36 -12.84
CA TYR A 283 -10.18 -35.30 -13.97
C TYR A 283 -10.69 -36.69 -14.43
N ASN A 284 -9.88 -37.74 -14.27
CA ASN A 284 -10.25 -39.11 -14.62
C ASN A 284 -10.79 -39.95 -13.44
N VAL A 285 -11.01 -39.34 -12.27
CA VAL A 285 -11.52 -40.06 -11.09
C VAL A 285 -13.04 -40.20 -11.20
N LYS A 286 -13.55 -41.42 -10.96
CA LYS A 286 -14.98 -41.68 -10.97
C LYS A 286 -15.67 -40.94 -9.82
N VAL A 287 -16.66 -40.10 -10.15
CA VAL A 287 -17.43 -39.33 -9.17
C VAL A 287 -18.25 -40.29 -8.29
N PRO A 288 -18.27 -40.12 -6.95
CA PRO A 288 -19.13 -40.90 -6.06
C PRO A 288 -20.61 -40.76 -6.42
N ASN A 289 -21.39 -41.83 -6.23
CA ASN A 289 -22.84 -41.80 -6.49
C ASN A 289 -23.60 -40.94 -5.47
N ASP A 290 -23.06 -40.79 -4.26
CA ASP A 290 -23.63 -39.96 -3.20
C ASP A 290 -22.96 -38.57 -3.21
N LYS A 291 -23.75 -37.55 -3.55
CA LYS A 291 -23.30 -36.15 -3.61
C LYS A 291 -22.90 -35.60 -2.25
N SER A 292 -23.41 -36.19 -1.15
CA SER A 292 -23.08 -35.74 0.21
C SER A 292 -21.60 -35.92 0.56
N GLN A 293 -20.91 -36.85 -0.12
CA GLN A 293 -19.49 -37.14 0.08
C GLN A 293 -18.55 -36.11 -0.56
N LEU A 294 -19.08 -35.14 -1.31
CA LEU A 294 -18.31 -34.06 -1.94
C LEU A 294 -18.25 -32.80 -1.07
N TYR A 295 -19.03 -32.73 0.02
CA TYR A 295 -19.07 -31.59 0.93
C TYR A 295 -18.01 -31.71 2.04
N GLU A 296 -17.64 -30.57 2.61
CA GLU A 296 -16.73 -30.48 3.76
C GLU A 296 -17.34 -31.24 4.97
N ILE A 297 -16.50 -31.94 5.74
CA ILE A 297 -16.89 -32.86 6.82
C ILE A 297 -17.79 -32.17 7.85
N ALA A 298 -18.65 -32.93 8.53
CA ALA A 298 -19.69 -32.49 9.46
C ALA A 298 -19.19 -31.86 10.79
N ASP A 299 -17.91 -31.49 10.91
CA ASP A 299 -17.39 -30.84 12.11
C ASP A 299 -17.86 -29.38 12.23
N THR A 300 -17.98 -28.88 13.46
CA THR A 300 -18.43 -27.51 13.75
C THR A 300 -17.48 -26.42 13.27
N GLU A 301 -16.22 -26.78 13.03
CA GLU A 301 -15.17 -25.86 12.56
C GLU A 301 -14.89 -26.10 11.07
N SER A 302 -14.56 -25.04 10.33
CA SER A 302 -14.08 -25.20 8.96
C SER A 302 -12.72 -25.90 8.98
N VAL A 303 -12.44 -26.73 7.97
CA VAL A 303 -11.08 -27.28 7.75
C VAL A 303 -10.06 -26.14 7.53
N ILE A 304 -10.56 -24.96 7.20
CA ILE A 304 -9.79 -23.73 7.09
C ILE A 304 -9.68 -23.09 8.47
N GLU A 305 -8.50 -23.22 9.08
CA GLU A 305 -8.15 -22.50 10.32
C GLU A 305 -8.40 -20.99 10.16
N GLY A 306 -9.26 -20.43 11.03
CA GLY A 306 -9.61 -19.00 11.04
C GLY A 306 -10.73 -18.57 10.08
N SER A 307 -11.32 -19.47 9.30
CA SER A 307 -12.52 -19.16 8.49
C SER A 307 -13.79 -19.67 9.16
N ARG A 308 -14.85 -18.86 9.13
CA ARG A 308 -16.18 -19.32 9.54
C ARG A 308 -16.71 -20.33 8.53
N LYS A 309 -17.28 -21.44 9.03
CA LYS A 309 -18.03 -22.39 8.18
C LYS A 309 -19.24 -21.66 7.58
N LEU A 310 -19.33 -21.67 6.26
CA LEU A 310 -20.50 -21.15 5.54
C LEU A 310 -21.59 -22.21 5.57
N ASP A 311 -22.79 -21.83 6.02
CA ASP A 311 -23.95 -22.71 5.98
C ASP A 311 -24.34 -22.98 4.53
N HIS A 312 -24.75 -24.22 4.25
CA HIS A 312 -25.21 -24.60 2.91
C HIS A 312 -26.46 -23.81 2.54
N THR A 313 -26.46 -23.15 1.38
CA THR A 313 -27.63 -22.47 0.81
C THR A 313 -28.09 -23.18 -0.46
N ASP A 314 -29.40 -23.33 -0.64
CA ASP A 314 -30.00 -23.98 -1.81
C ASP A 314 -30.12 -23.06 -3.04
N GLU A 315 -29.54 -21.85 -2.97
CA GLU A 315 -29.75 -20.78 -3.96
C GLU A 315 -28.92 -20.93 -5.24
N LEU A 316 -27.86 -21.75 -5.23
CA LEU A 316 -26.98 -22.00 -6.37
C LEU A 316 -26.95 -23.50 -6.67
N ARG A 317 -27.92 -23.96 -7.47
CA ARG A 317 -28.06 -25.37 -7.89
C ARG A 317 -27.70 -25.58 -9.34
#